data_AF-A0AA37LC52-F1
#
_entry.id   AF-A0AA37LC52-F1
#
_cell.length_a   1.000
_cell.length_b   1.000
_cell.length_c   1.000
_cell.angle_alpha   90.00
_cell.angle_beta   90.00
_cell.angle_gamma   90.00
#
_symmetry.space_group_name_H-M   'P 1'
#
loop_
_entity.id
_entity.type
_entity.pdbx_description
1 polymer ?
#
loop_
_entity_poly.entity_id
_entity_poly.type
_entity_poly.pdbx_seq_one_letter_code
_entity_poly.pdbx_strand_id
1 'polypeptide(L)'
;MNAKEFRANVESGELPVDHHDRVLRIAFIYLDEGLWDGNGVFDVVDQLHARGWSFGEEGLRFNRTLDIFYLAQIAAGIYRSSNQLDGDFPLADDFDTFYAEHRQLLNLKAWREYYSPAFLAQPVSARFYRLPDLQDLPDASDPLGQPRRDKGIGHFTKLPRWAHNVARTRRRQPALPTATMTEIALSTLQQTIERLRKDRPSVVHPYSKTQARFWLKYMKMDFPGPYSSEAWNPNEFGIYVAQGPSTYGTLKSEVDWCGLPDGGVGLQAWWRGWEPEVGSEEEVAFLAAVAAKETEGVDASSNTNNLDYAMRSHLLLGLLFAAFETTERERHVEDVKRRAVEASRLDESKAEQWVRHALKVMEPYVHERGQHGRPVAAEDLNGLLQRVLAETGHIFARWKLSPTSKEYNFELKTMDEANTISMTKEYI
;
A
#
# COMPACT_ATOMS: atom_id res chain seq x y z
N MET A 1 10.90 31.05 21.48
CA MET A 1 11.19 31.05 20.04
C MET A 1 9.90 30.71 19.33
N ASN A 2 9.40 31.61 18.47
CA ASN A 2 8.20 31.32 17.67
C ASN A 2 8.53 30.32 16.55
N ALA A 3 7.53 29.75 15.90
CA ALA A 3 7.66 28.72 14.88
C ALA A 3 8.49 29.19 13.67
N LYS A 4 8.29 30.44 13.23
CA LYS A 4 9.02 31.01 12.09
C LYS A 4 10.52 31.17 12.40
N GLU A 5 10.85 31.68 13.58
CA GLU A 5 12.22 31.81 14.07
C GLU A 5 12.86 30.43 14.25
N PHE A 6 12.14 29.47 14.83
CA PHE A 6 12.61 28.09 14.98
C PHE A 6 12.93 27.47 13.62
N ARG A 7 11.99 27.56 12.67
CA ARG A 7 12.16 27.07 11.29
C ARG A 7 13.40 27.69 10.63
N ALA A 8 13.53 29.02 10.68
CA ALA A 8 14.68 29.71 10.08
C ALA A 8 16.02 29.26 10.69
N ASN A 9 16.07 29.06 12.01
CA ASN A 9 17.27 28.64 12.71
C ASN A 9 17.64 27.18 12.40
N VAL A 10 16.66 26.27 12.26
CA VAL A 10 16.96 24.88 11.87
C VAL A 10 17.33 24.77 10.39
N GLU A 11 16.68 25.54 9.51
CA GLU A 11 16.95 25.52 8.06
C GLU A 11 18.30 26.16 7.71
N SER A 12 18.75 27.17 8.47
CA SER A 12 20.07 27.79 8.32
C SER A 12 21.20 26.96 8.96
N GLY A 13 20.86 25.95 9.77
CA GLY A 13 21.82 25.14 10.52
C GLY A 13 22.33 25.78 11.82
N GLU A 14 21.79 26.94 12.22
CA GLU A 14 22.10 27.56 13.52
C GLU A 14 21.61 26.69 14.70
N LEU A 15 20.51 25.96 14.51
CA LEU A 15 19.97 25.02 15.50
C LEU A 15 19.97 23.59 14.93
N PRO A 16 20.74 22.65 15.51
CA PRO A 16 20.77 21.27 15.00
C PRO A 16 19.45 20.54 15.31
N VAL A 17 18.99 19.72 14.36
CA VAL A 17 17.86 18.78 14.56
C VAL A 17 18.45 17.41 14.89
N ASP A 18 18.81 17.22 16.15
CA ASP A 18 19.61 16.10 16.67
C ASP A 18 18.82 15.14 17.60
N HIS A 19 17.54 15.43 17.86
CA HIS A 19 16.68 14.60 18.69
C HIS A 19 15.22 14.64 18.24
N HIS A 20 14.48 13.61 18.65
CA HIS A 20 13.07 13.36 18.31
C HIS A 20 12.17 14.58 18.44
N ASP A 21 12.25 15.31 19.55
CA ASP A 21 11.34 16.44 19.81
C ASP A 21 11.56 17.61 18.84
N ARG A 22 12.80 17.83 18.36
CA ARG A 22 13.07 18.83 17.32
C ARG A 22 12.57 18.38 15.95
N VAL A 23 12.68 17.08 15.63
CA VAL A 23 12.11 16.51 14.40
C VAL A 23 10.58 16.65 14.42
N LEU A 24 9.94 16.35 15.55
CA LEU A 24 8.50 16.55 15.74
C LEU A 24 8.09 18.00 15.53
N ARG A 25 8.83 18.95 16.13
CA ARG A 25 8.50 20.37 16.02
C ARG A 25 8.58 20.87 14.59
N ILE A 26 9.65 20.53 13.86
CA ILE A 26 9.76 20.96 12.46
C ILE A 26 8.74 20.24 11.55
N ALA A 27 8.47 18.96 11.82
CA ALA A 27 7.44 18.21 11.10
C ALA A 27 6.02 18.77 11.34
N PHE A 28 5.71 19.20 12.57
CA PHE A 28 4.45 19.86 12.90
C PHE A 28 4.29 21.17 12.11
N ILE A 29 5.33 21.99 12.04
CA ILE A 29 5.33 23.24 11.26
C ILE A 29 5.13 22.96 9.76
N TYR A 30 5.83 21.98 9.19
CA TYR A 30 5.67 21.62 7.77
C TYR A 30 4.31 20.99 7.46
N LEU A 31 3.75 20.22 8.40
CA LEU A 31 2.46 19.56 8.21
C LEU A 31 1.30 20.56 8.32
N ASP A 32 1.40 21.58 9.19
CA ASP A 32 0.44 22.68 9.24
C ASP A 32 0.36 23.39 7.87
N GLU A 33 1.50 23.74 7.28
CA GLU A 33 1.54 24.31 5.91
C GLU A 33 1.02 23.31 4.85
N GLY A 34 1.37 22.02 4.96
CA GLY A 34 1.03 21.01 3.95
C GLY A 34 -0.42 20.57 3.92
N LEU A 35 -1.07 20.39 5.08
CA LEU A 35 -2.45 19.91 5.17
C LEU A 35 -3.47 20.84 4.48
N TRP A 36 -3.12 22.12 4.32
CA TRP A 36 -3.98 23.16 3.77
C TRP A 36 -3.57 23.63 2.37
N ASP A 37 -2.27 23.68 2.06
CA ASP A 37 -1.76 24.25 0.79
C ASP A 37 -1.57 23.21 -0.34
N GLY A 38 -2.11 22.00 -0.17
CA GLY A 38 -2.11 20.96 -1.20
C GLY A 38 -0.82 20.12 -1.29
N ASN A 39 0.11 20.30 -0.35
CA ASN A 39 1.29 19.45 -0.22
C ASN A 39 0.96 18.23 0.67
N GLY A 40 1.19 17.03 0.17
CA GLY A 40 0.87 15.80 0.89
C GLY A 40 1.87 15.47 1.99
N VAL A 41 1.57 14.45 2.80
CA VAL A 41 2.51 13.91 3.80
C VAL A 41 3.81 13.42 3.17
N PHE A 42 3.75 12.98 1.92
CA PHE A 42 4.92 12.62 1.13
C PHE A 42 5.84 13.82 0.89
N ASP A 43 5.30 15.00 0.62
CA ASP A 43 6.10 16.21 0.44
C ASP A 43 6.78 16.62 1.75
N VAL A 44 6.10 16.48 2.88
CA VAL A 44 6.69 16.74 4.20
C VAL A 44 7.84 15.79 4.46
N VAL A 45 7.68 14.48 4.23
CA VAL A 45 8.77 13.51 4.41
C VAL A 45 9.95 13.79 3.49
N ASP A 46 9.69 14.09 2.21
CA ASP A 46 10.75 14.43 1.26
C ASP A 46 11.54 15.69 1.72
N GLN A 47 10.85 16.69 2.27
CA GLN A 47 11.47 17.90 2.82
C GLN A 47 12.34 17.63 4.06
N LEU A 48 11.89 16.74 4.95
CA LEU A 48 12.68 16.29 6.11
C LEU A 48 13.93 15.54 5.65
N HIS A 49 13.76 14.57 4.74
CA HIS A 49 14.83 13.73 4.22
C HIS A 49 15.90 14.53 3.47
N ALA A 50 15.49 15.50 2.66
CA ALA A 50 16.42 16.39 1.93
C ALA A 50 17.34 17.20 2.85
N ARG A 51 16.93 17.42 4.11
CA ARG A 51 17.72 18.11 5.15
C ARG A 51 18.42 17.14 6.11
N GLY A 52 18.32 15.84 5.86
CA GLY A 52 18.95 14.80 6.67
C GLY A 52 18.18 14.47 7.96
N TRP A 53 16.93 14.90 8.08
CA TRP A 53 16.07 14.72 9.24
C TRP A 53 15.15 13.50 9.07
N SER A 54 14.96 12.76 10.16
CA SER A 54 14.21 11.50 10.20
C SER A 54 13.82 11.21 11.65
N PHE A 55 12.66 10.59 11.86
CA PHE A 55 12.24 10.08 13.17
C PHE A 55 12.92 8.75 13.51
N GLY A 56 13.33 8.00 12.49
CA GLY A 56 14.08 6.76 12.69
C GLY A 56 15.51 7.00 13.16
N GLU A 57 15.94 6.18 14.10
CA GLU A 57 17.31 6.09 14.59
C GLU A 57 17.98 4.80 14.06
N GLU A 58 19.32 4.79 14.05
CA GLU A 58 20.12 3.62 13.63
C GLU A 58 19.69 3.06 12.26
N GLY A 59 19.36 1.76 12.20
CA GLY A 59 18.94 1.06 10.98
C GLY A 59 17.56 1.45 10.46
N LEU A 60 16.84 2.36 11.14
CA LEU A 60 15.54 2.88 10.72
C LEU A 60 15.61 4.32 10.22
N ARG A 61 16.80 4.94 10.17
CA ARG A 61 16.95 6.30 9.67
C ARG A 61 16.47 6.39 8.20
N PHE A 62 15.67 7.41 7.90
CA PHE A 62 15.02 7.63 6.61
C PHE A 62 14.04 6.51 6.20
N ASN A 63 13.44 5.83 7.18
CA ASN A 63 12.40 4.86 6.92
C ASN A 63 11.08 5.59 6.65
N ARG A 64 10.68 5.65 5.38
CA ARG A 64 9.47 6.35 4.92
C ARG A 64 8.22 5.93 5.69
N THR A 65 8.04 4.63 5.96
CA THR A 65 6.89 4.15 6.76
C THR A 65 6.88 4.73 8.17
N LEU A 66 8.02 4.70 8.86
CA LEU A 66 8.15 5.22 10.21
C LEU A 66 7.96 6.74 10.26
N ASP A 67 8.52 7.46 9.29
CA ASP A 67 8.43 8.91 9.26
C ASP A 67 6.99 9.38 8.98
N ILE A 68 6.29 8.74 8.03
CA ILE A 68 4.88 9.02 7.76
C ILE A 68 3.99 8.62 8.94
N PHE A 69 4.34 7.55 9.67
CA PHE A 69 3.61 7.20 10.89
C PHE A 69 3.62 8.35 11.90
N TYR A 70 4.77 9.00 12.12
CA TYR A 70 4.82 10.14 13.03
C TYR A 70 4.04 11.35 12.50
N LEU A 71 4.02 11.58 11.19
CA LEU A 71 3.12 12.58 10.59
C LEU A 71 1.64 12.22 10.84
N ALA A 72 1.27 10.93 10.76
CA ALA A 72 -0.08 10.46 11.07
C ALA A 72 -0.44 10.70 12.54
N GLN A 73 0.51 10.53 13.46
CA GLN A 73 0.31 10.85 14.88
C GLN A 73 0.08 12.34 15.10
N ILE A 74 0.85 13.19 14.41
CA ILE A 74 0.66 14.65 14.46
C ILE A 74 -0.74 15.00 13.94
N ALA A 75 -1.13 14.48 12.78
CA ALA A 75 -2.45 14.71 12.21
C ALA A 75 -3.56 14.26 13.17
N ALA A 76 -3.44 13.09 13.80
CA ALA A 76 -4.39 12.61 14.80
C ALA A 76 -4.49 13.57 16.00
N GLY A 77 -3.36 14.08 16.50
CA GLY A 77 -3.33 15.09 17.56
C GLY A 77 -4.06 16.37 17.15
N ILE A 78 -3.78 16.90 15.95
CA ILE A 78 -4.43 18.11 15.41
C ILE A 78 -5.95 17.92 15.37
N TYR A 79 -6.37 16.74 14.92
CA TYR A 79 -7.75 16.32 14.81
C TYR A 79 -8.45 16.03 16.15
N ARG A 80 -7.70 15.81 17.24
CA ARG A 80 -8.22 15.70 18.60
C ARG A 80 -8.38 17.06 19.27
N SER A 81 -7.52 18.02 18.92
CA SER A 81 -7.56 19.38 19.47
C SER A 81 -8.71 20.24 18.91
N SER A 82 -9.37 19.81 17.84
CA SER A 82 -10.52 20.49 17.24
C SER A 82 -11.67 19.51 17.00
N ASN A 83 -12.92 20.00 17.02
CA ASN A 83 -14.09 19.23 16.58
C ASN A 83 -14.15 19.05 15.04
N GLN A 84 -13.10 19.49 14.32
CA GLN A 84 -12.85 19.36 12.88
C GLN A 84 -13.84 20.12 11.98
N LEU A 85 -14.92 20.68 12.53
CA LEU A 85 -15.97 21.41 11.81
C LEU A 85 -16.06 22.88 12.21
N ASP A 86 -15.84 23.20 13.49
CA ASP A 86 -16.10 24.54 14.06
C ASP A 86 -15.00 24.99 15.06
N GLY A 87 -13.87 24.29 15.17
CA GLY A 87 -12.83 24.53 16.17
C GLY A 87 -11.52 25.03 15.57
N ASP A 88 -10.87 25.96 16.26
CA ASP A 88 -9.52 26.44 15.91
C ASP A 88 -8.52 25.29 15.94
N PHE A 89 -7.85 25.04 14.82
CA PHE A 89 -6.74 24.10 14.76
C PHE A 89 -5.53 24.70 15.50
N PRO A 90 -4.69 23.87 16.15
CA PRO A 90 -3.48 24.35 16.80
C PRO A 90 -2.57 25.02 15.76
N LEU A 91 -2.11 26.22 16.05
CA LEU A 91 -1.19 26.96 15.17
C LEU A 91 0.23 26.42 15.33
N ALA A 92 1.09 26.71 14.36
CA ALA A 92 2.51 26.37 14.41
C ALA A 92 3.21 26.80 15.73
N ASP A 93 2.79 27.94 16.31
CA ASP A 93 3.32 28.46 17.57
C ASP A 93 2.85 27.70 18.82
N ASP A 94 1.79 26.90 18.72
CA ASP A 94 1.19 26.16 19.84
C ASP A 94 1.86 24.81 20.11
N PHE A 95 2.97 24.50 19.44
CA PHE A 95 3.62 23.18 19.48
C PHE A 95 3.90 22.68 20.91
N ASP A 96 4.36 23.54 21.81
CA ASP A 96 4.72 23.12 23.17
C ASP A 96 3.48 22.65 23.97
N THR A 97 2.35 23.36 23.82
CA THR A 97 1.06 22.97 24.40
C THR A 97 0.52 21.70 23.74
N PHE A 98 0.55 21.67 22.40
CA PHE A 98 0.14 20.51 21.61
C PHE A 98 0.91 19.23 22.00
N TYR A 99 2.23 19.33 22.14
CA TYR A 99 3.08 18.20 22.52
C TYR A 99 2.78 17.72 23.94
N ALA A 100 2.53 18.63 24.88
CA ALA A 100 2.18 18.27 26.26
C ALA A 100 0.85 17.49 26.32
N GLU A 101 -0.15 17.90 25.55
CA GLU A 101 -1.47 17.26 25.47
C GLU A 101 -1.41 15.88 24.79
N HIS A 102 -0.65 15.76 23.70
CA HIS A 102 -0.62 14.57 22.85
C HIS A 102 0.63 13.70 23.04
N ARG A 103 1.32 13.83 24.17
CA ARG A 103 2.61 13.16 24.45
C ARG A 103 2.56 11.64 24.23
N GLN A 104 1.42 11.00 24.51
CA GLN A 104 1.26 9.55 24.30
C GLN A 104 1.38 9.17 22.82
N LEU A 105 0.80 9.96 21.90
CA LEU A 105 0.91 9.73 20.46
C LEU A 105 2.31 10.04 19.93
N LEU A 106 2.93 11.10 20.46
CA LEU A 106 4.13 11.69 19.87
C LEU A 106 5.44 11.15 20.45
N ASN A 107 5.41 10.32 21.50
CA ASN A 107 6.65 9.84 22.11
C ASN A 107 7.54 9.02 21.14
N LEU A 108 8.87 9.05 21.35
CA LEU A 108 9.87 8.35 20.52
C LEU A 108 9.62 6.83 20.37
N LYS A 109 8.92 6.21 21.31
CA LYS A 109 8.65 4.76 21.31
C LYS A 109 7.21 4.43 20.91
N ALA A 110 6.37 5.41 20.56
CA ALA A 110 4.96 5.22 20.21
C ALA A 110 4.79 4.18 19.09
N TRP A 111 5.66 4.22 18.08
CA TRP A 111 5.61 3.29 16.95
C TRP A 111 5.66 1.81 17.35
N ARG A 112 6.23 1.46 18.51
CA ARG A 112 6.42 0.06 18.95
C ARG A 112 5.12 -0.66 19.31
N GLU A 113 4.04 0.08 19.44
CA GLU A 113 2.68 -0.44 19.63
C GLU A 113 1.98 -0.74 18.31
N TYR A 114 2.42 -0.10 17.21
CA TYR A 114 1.79 -0.18 15.89
C TYR A 114 2.61 -1.04 14.92
N TYR A 115 3.94 -0.99 15.01
CA TYR A 115 4.83 -1.73 14.14
C TYR A 115 5.71 -2.74 14.87
N SER A 116 5.92 -3.90 14.23
CA SER A 116 7.01 -4.78 14.61
C SER A 116 8.36 -4.26 14.06
N PRO A 117 9.47 -4.41 14.80
CA PRO A 117 10.80 -4.03 14.30
C PRO A 117 11.19 -4.78 13.01
N ALA A 118 10.80 -6.05 12.90
CA ALA A 118 11.06 -6.85 11.71
C ALA A 118 10.33 -6.31 10.48
N PHE A 119 9.10 -5.81 10.64
CA PHE A 119 8.34 -5.19 9.56
C PHE A 119 8.98 -3.88 9.07
N LEU A 120 9.42 -3.01 9.99
CA LEU A 120 10.09 -1.75 9.61
C LEU A 120 11.46 -1.99 9.00
N ALA A 121 12.18 -3.04 9.41
CA ALA A 121 13.47 -3.40 8.83
C ALA A 121 13.39 -3.92 7.39
N GLN A 122 12.19 -4.20 6.87
CA GLN A 122 12.01 -4.61 5.48
C GLN A 122 12.40 -3.46 4.53
N PRO A 123 13.18 -3.72 3.47
CA PRO A 123 13.53 -2.70 2.47
C PRO A 123 12.30 -2.02 1.86
N VAL A 124 11.19 -2.75 1.73
CA VAL A 124 9.92 -2.22 1.22
C VAL A 124 9.34 -1.17 2.16
N SER A 125 9.34 -1.39 3.48
CA SER A 125 8.81 -0.45 4.46
C SER A 125 9.69 0.82 4.58
N ALA A 126 11.00 0.66 4.39
CA ALA A 126 11.92 1.80 4.38
C ALA A 126 11.67 2.75 3.19
N ARG A 127 11.25 2.21 2.04
CA ARG A 127 11.09 2.97 0.80
C ARG A 127 9.65 3.36 0.48
N PHE A 128 8.68 2.58 0.93
CA PHE A 128 7.26 2.80 0.65
C PHE A 128 6.47 2.89 1.93
N TYR A 129 5.49 3.79 1.97
CA TYR A 129 4.56 3.87 3.07
C TYR A 129 3.69 2.62 3.17
N ARG A 130 3.62 2.05 4.37
CA ARG A 130 2.76 0.91 4.69
C ARG A 130 2.02 1.16 5.98
N LEU A 131 0.80 0.63 6.08
CA LEU A 131 0.05 0.66 7.32
C LEU A 131 0.67 -0.26 8.38
N PRO A 132 0.45 0.05 9.67
CA PRO A 132 0.83 -0.79 10.81
C PRO A 132 0.49 -2.29 10.66
N ASP A 133 1.45 -3.16 11.03
CA ASP A 133 1.24 -4.61 11.10
C ASP A 133 0.60 -5.05 12.43
N LEU A 134 0.80 -4.31 13.54
CA LEU A 134 0.29 -4.72 14.86
C LEU A 134 -1.09 -4.16 15.21
N GLN A 135 -1.29 -2.84 15.11
CA GLN A 135 -2.53 -2.14 15.49
C GLN A 135 -2.92 -1.11 14.44
N ASP A 136 -4.22 -0.85 14.29
CA ASP A 136 -4.70 0.20 13.40
C ASP A 136 -4.14 1.58 13.80
N LEU A 137 -4.01 2.50 12.84
CA LEU A 137 -3.61 3.87 13.15
C LEU A 137 -4.59 4.50 14.15
N PRO A 138 -4.11 5.35 15.07
CA PRO A 138 -4.97 6.06 16.01
C PRO A 138 -6.09 6.81 15.30
N ASP A 139 -7.28 6.74 15.88
CA ASP A 139 -8.48 7.45 15.44
C ASP A 139 -8.97 7.15 14.02
N ALA A 140 -8.31 6.26 13.29
CA ALA A 140 -8.60 5.93 11.90
C ALA A 140 -9.94 5.18 11.70
N SER A 141 -10.64 4.88 12.79
CA SER A 141 -11.92 4.18 12.83
C SER A 141 -13.14 5.10 12.95
N ASP A 142 -12.95 6.40 13.13
CA ASP A 142 -14.03 7.38 13.25
C ASP A 142 -14.17 8.25 11.98
N PRO A 143 -15.39 8.65 11.59
CA PRO A 143 -15.60 9.62 10.50
C PRO A 143 -15.00 10.99 10.84
N LEU A 144 -14.63 11.76 9.80
CA LEU A 144 -14.33 13.20 9.98
C LEU A 144 -15.52 13.97 10.53
N GLY A 145 -15.23 15.03 11.29
CA GLY A 145 -16.22 15.94 11.82
C GLY A 145 -17.04 15.38 12.97
N GLN A 146 -16.69 14.20 13.48
CA GLN A 146 -17.23 13.65 14.70
C GLN A 146 -16.13 13.61 15.77
N PRO A 147 -16.47 13.84 17.05
CA PRO A 147 -15.53 13.61 18.14
C PRO A 147 -14.96 12.20 18.05
N ARG A 148 -13.63 12.10 18.00
CA ARG A 148 -12.93 10.81 18.02
C ARG A 148 -13.26 10.11 19.32
N ARG A 149 -13.78 8.89 19.25
CA ARG A 149 -14.15 8.08 20.41
C ARG A 149 -13.12 6.97 20.54
N ASP A 150 -12.69 6.71 21.76
CA ASP A 150 -11.93 5.51 22.04
C ASP A 150 -12.83 4.28 21.82
N LYS A 151 -12.70 3.66 20.65
CA LYS A 151 -13.39 2.40 20.30
C LYS A 151 -12.69 1.18 20.93
N GLY A 152 -11.64 1.39 21.71
CA GLY A 152 -10.81 0.35 22.29
C GLY A 152 -9.90 -0.31 21.24
N ILE A 153 -9.36 -1.47 21.61
CA ILE A 153 -8.44 -2.21 20.76
C ILE A 153 -9.23 -3.26 19.96
N GLY A 154 -9.05 -3.32 18.63
CA GLY A 154 -9.76 -4.25 17.76
C GLY A 154 -9.43 -4.04 16.27
N HIS A 155 -9.91 -4.94 15.41
CA HIS A 155 -9.69 -4.84 13.95
C HIS A 155 -10.73 -3.97 13.25
N PHE A 156 -10.86 -2.72 13.69
CA PHE A 156 -11.92 -1.82 13.22
C PHE A 156 -11.74 -1.36 11.78
N THR A 157 -10.49 -1.27 11.32
CA THR A 157 -10.16 -0.83 9.96
C THR A 157 -9.43 -1.91 9.19
N LYS A 158 -8.61 -2.72 9.86
CA LYS A 158 -7.86 -3.82 9.22
C LYS A 158 -8.77 -4.86 8.53
N LEU A 159 -9.78 -5.40 9.22
CA LEU A 159 -10.65 -6.44 8.64
C LEU A 159 -11.55 -5.92 7.50
N PRO A 160 -12.22 -4.76 7.62
CA PRO A 160 -12.97 -4.18 6.50
C PRO A 160 -12.08 -3.93 5.28
N ARG A 161 -10.91 -3.31 5.47
CA ARG A 161 -9.96 -2.98 4.39
C ARG A 161 -9.44 -4.25 3.70
N TRP A 162 -9.06 -5.26 4.48
CA TRP A 162 -8.67 -6.56 3.95
C TRP A 162 -9.80 -7.20 3.14
N ALA A 163 -11.03 -7.25 3.66
CA ALA A 163 -12.16 -7.87 2.97
C ALA A 163 -12.54 -7.11 1.70
N HIS A 164 -12.43 -5.79 1.72
CA HIS A 164 -12.60 -4.95 0.54
C HIS A 164 -11.58 -5.32 -0.54
N ASN A 165 -10.31 -5.51 -0.16
CA ASN A 165 -9.26 -5.93 -1.08
C ASN A 165 -9.46 -7.34 -1.64
N VAL A 166 -9.92 -8.30 -0.83
CA VAL A 166 -10.27 -9.64 -1.30
C VAL A 166 -11.41 -9.58 -2.31
N ALA A 167 -12.50 -8.88 -1.97
CA ALA A 167 -13.66 -8.75 -2.85
C ALA A 167 -13.28 -8.10 -4.19
N ARG A 168 -12.46 -7.05 -4.18
CA ARG A 168 -12.01 -6.38 -5.42
C ARG A 168 -11.03 -7.21 -6.23
N THR A 169 -10.14 -7.95 -5.57
CA THR A 169 -9.23 -8.88 -6.27
C THR A 169 -10.03 -9.94 -7.02
N ARG A 170 -11.02 -10.57 -6.37
CA ARG A 170 -11.94 -11.51 -7.04
C ARG A 170 -12.66 -10.88 -8.23
N ARG A 171 -13.17 -9.66 -8.07
CA ARG A 171 -13.88 -8.95 -9.15
C ARG A 171 -12.98 -8.69 -10.35
N ARG A 172 -11.71 -8.35 -10.12
CA ARG A 172 -10.73 -8.07 -11.18
C ARG A 172 -10.19 -9.32 -11.83
N GLN A 173 -9.97 -10.38 -11.05
CA GLN A 173 -9.36 -11.62 -11.49
C GLN A 173 -10.32 -12.78 -11.19
N PRO A 174 -11.32 -13.00 -12.06
CA PRO A 174 -12.30 -14.07 -11.88
C PRO A 174 -11.73 -15.47 -12.22
N ALA A 175 -10.42 -15.59 -12.44
CA ALA A 175 -9.75 -16.83 -12.83
C ALA A 175 -9.94 -17.96 -11.80
N LEU A 176 -9.97 -17.61 -10.50
CA LEU A 176 -10.19 -18.57 -9.43
C LEU A 176 -11.67 -18.65 -9.00
N PRO A 177 -12.20 -19.85 -8.70
CA PRO A 177 -13.52 -19.99 -8.11
C PRO A 177 -13.64 -19.24 -6.78
N THR A 178 -14.85 -18.73 -6.49
CA THR A 178 -15.14 -17.99 -5.25
C THR A 178 -14.76 -18.74 -3.98
N ALA A 179 -15.02 -20.06 -3.97
CA ALA A 179 -14.69 -20.93 -2.84
C ALA A 179 -13.18 -20.97 -2.59
N THR A 180 -12.39 -21.15 -3.65
CA THR A 180 -10.92 -21.12 -3.60
C THR A 180 -10.41 -19.77 -3.13
N MET A 181 -10.93 -18.67 -3.67
CA MET A 181 -10.55 -17.32 -3.25
C MET A 181 -10.87 -17.06 -1.77
N THR A 182 -12.03 -17.54 -1.30
CA THR A 182 -12.44 -17.42 0.11
C THR A 182 -11.51 -18.23 1.03
N GLU A 183 -11.13 -19.43 0.62
CA GLU A 183 -10.22 -20.28 1.38
C GLU A 183 -8.82 -19.66 1.48
N ILE A 184 -8.27 -19.19 0.35
CA ILE A 184 -6.98 -18.46 0.31
C ILE A 184 -7.04 -17.25 1.23
N ALA A 185 -8.06 -16.40 1.09
CA ALA A 185 -8.23 -15.21 1.92
C ALA A 185 -8.24 -15.54 3.43
N LEU A 186 -9.08 -16.50 3.84
CA LEU A 186 -9.21 -16.86 5.26
C LEU A 186 -7.93 -17.49 5.82
N SER A 187 -7.27 -18.35 5.04
CA SER A 187 -6.03 -19.03 5.45
C SER A 187 -4.85 -18.05 5.58
N THR A 188 -4.64 -17.16 4.62
CA THR A 188 -3.55 -16.17 4.69
C THR A 188 -3.78 -15.15 5.81
N LEU A 189 -5.03 -14.72 6.02
CA LEU A 189 -5.38 -13.85 7.14
C LEU A 189 -5.09 -14.52 8.49
N GLN A 190 -5.50 -15.79 8.65
CA GLN A 190 -5.24 -16.57 9.86
C GLN A 190 -3.73 -16.71 10.11
N GLN A 191 -2.98 -17.16 9.12
CA GLN A 191 -1.52 -17.35 9.22
C GLN A 191 -0.80 -16.05 9.61
N THR A 192 -1.18 -14.94 8.99
CA THR A 192 -0.56 -13.63 9.25
C THR A 192 -0.83 -13.17 10.68
N ILE A 193 -2.09 -13.25 11.14
CA ILE A 193 -2.46 -12.87 12.52
C ILE A 193 -1.80 -13.78 13.54
N GLU A 194 -1.78 -15.09 13.32
CA GLU A 194 -1.16 -16.05 14.24
C GLU A 194 0.35 -15.83 14.36
N ARG A 195 1.03 -15.56 13.23
CA ARG A 195 2.45 -15.20 13.21
C ARG A 195 2.72 -13.93 14.02
N LEU A 196 1.98 -12.86 13.76
CA LEU A 196 2.15 -11.59 14.48
C LEU A 196 1.84 -11.72 15.97
N ARG A 197 0.83 -12.51 16.32
CA ARG A 197 0.44 -12.77 17.70
C ARG A 197 1.46 -13.62 18.46
N LYS A 198 2.18 -14.53 17.78
CA LYS A 198 3.27 -15.29 18.40
C LYS A 198 4.34 -14.36 18.97
N ASP A 199 4.64 -13.29 18.24
CA ASP A 199 5.67 -12.32 18.64
C ASP A 199 5.12 -11.22 19.57
N ARG A 200 3.84 -10.86 19.43
CA ARG A 200 3.18 -9.76 20.18
C ARG A 200 1.77 -10.15 20.69
N PRO A 201 1.65 -11.10 21.62
CA PRO A 201 0.35 -11.67 22.00
C PRO A 201 -0.58 -10.71 22.75
N SER A 202 -0.03 -9.68 23.41
CA SER A 202 -0.80 -8.66 24.15
C SER A 202 -1.32 -7.52 23.28
N VAL A 203 -0.78 -7.37 22.06
CA VAL A 203 -1.09 -6.26 21.15
C VAL A 203 -2.00 -6.73 20.02
N VAL A 204 -1.72 -7.92 19.47
CA VAL A 204 -2.41 -8.45 18.30
C VAL A 204 -3.65 -9.24 18.71
N HIS A 205 -4.79 -8.85 18.14
CA HIS A 205 -6.07 -9.52 18.40
C HIS A 205 -6.10 -10.94 17.83
N PRO A 206 -6.79 -11.89 18.50
CA PRO A 206 -6.99 -13.23 17.98
C PRO A 206 -7.74 -13.22 16.64
N TYR A 207 -7.32 -14.08 15.72
CA TYR A 207 -8.08 -14.32 14.50
C TYR A 207 -9.49 -14.83 14.82
N SER A 208 -10.49 -14.24 14.16
CA SER A 208 -11.88 -14.68 14.22
C SER A 208 -12.38 -14.99 12.81
N LYS A 209 -12.48 -16.28 12.49
CA LYS A 209 -13.06 -16.76 11.22
C LYS A 209 -14.47 -16.23 10.99
N THR A 210 -15.26 -16.08 12.05
CA THR A 210 -16.63 -15.53 11.99
C THR A 210 -16.62 -14.06 11.56
N GLN A 211 -15.76 -13.23 12.15
CA GLN A 211 -15.63 -11.82 11.76
C GLN A 211 -15.08 -11.68 10.33
N ALA A 212 -14.07 -12.47 9.96
CA ALA A 212 -13.52 -12.46 8.61
C ALA A 212 -14.59 -12.82 7.56
N ARG A 213 -15.36 -13.88 7.80
CA ARG A 213 -16.48 -14.26 6.92
C ARG A 213 -17.59 -13.22 6.87
N PHE A 214 -17.90 -12.59 8.01
CA PHE A 214 -18.86 -11.48 8.06
C PHE A 214 -18.43 -10.36 7.11
N TRP A 215 -17.17 -9.91 7.18
CA TRP A 215 -16.68 -8.83 6.33
C TRP A 215 -16.60 -9.22 4.86
N LEU A 216 -16.19 -10.45 4.51
CA LEU A 216 -16.22 -10.91 3.11
C LEU A 216 -17.65 -10.89 2.55
N LYS A 217 -18.63 -11.35 3.33
CA LYS A 217 -20.05 -11.31 2.94
C LYS A 217 -20.56 -9.88 2.83
N TYR A 218 -20.23 -9.02 3.80
CA TYR A 218 -20.60 -7.61 3.83
C TYR A 218 -20.07 -6.87 2.59
N MET A 219 -18.81 -7.14 2.21
CA MET A 219 -18.16 -6.61 1.01
C MET A 219 -18.65 -7.26 -0.30
N LYS A 220 -19.72 -8.07 -0.22
CA LYS A 220 -20.36 -8.74 -1.35
C LYS A 220 -19.35 -9.53 -2.19
N MET A 221 -18.44 -10.25 -1.51
CA MET A 221 -17.43 -11.04 -2.18
C MET A 221 -18.04 -11.99 -3.19
N ASP A 222 -19.24 -12.55 -2.95
CA ASP A 222 -19.90 -13.57 -3.77
C ASP A 222 -20.84 -13.00 -4.85
N PHE A 223 -21.04 -11.69 -4.92
CA PHE A 223 -22.09 -11.11 -5.77
C PHE A 223 -21.81 -11.34 -7.27
N PRO A 224 -22.79 -11.88 -8.03
CA PRO A 224 -22.62 -12.27 -9.43
C PRO A 224 -23.05 -11.21 -10.47
N GLY A 225 -23.62 -10.08 -10.05
CA GLY A 225 -24.18 -9.09 -10.98
C GLY A 225 -23.15 -8.17 -11.66
N PRO A 226 -23.48 -7.56 -12.81
CA PRO A 226 -22.65 -6.54 -13.43
C PRO A 226 -22.63 -5.29 -12.55
N TYR A 227 -21.44 -4.79 -12.24
CA TYR A 227 -21.29 -3.53 -11.48
C TYR A 227 -21.28 -2.34 -12.46
N SER A 228 -22.03 -1.28 -12.14
CA SER A 228 -22.18 -0.04 -12.91
C SER A 228 -20.91 0.79 -12.89
N SER A 229 -20.38 1.24 -14.04
CA SER A 229 -19.28 2.23 -14.28
C SER A 229 -17.96 2.09 -13.49
N GLU A 230 -17.93 1.35 -12.38
CA GLU A 230 -16.82 0.78 -11.64
C GLU A 230 -16.25 -0.46 -12.35
N ALA A 231 -16.77 -0.80 -13.53
CA ALA A 231 -16.34 -1.90 -14.37
C ALA A 231 -15.00 -1.58 -15.04
N TRP A 232 -13.95 -1.55 -14.22
CA TRP A 232 -12.57 -1.74 -14.66
C TRP A 232 -12.49 -3.04 -15.45
N ASN A 233 -11.71 -3.06 -16.53
CA ASN A 233 -11.59 -4.26 -17.34
C ASN A 233 -11.02 -5.41 -16.50
N PRO A 234 -11.42 -6.67 -16.80
CA PRO A 234 -10.81 -7.84 -16.19
C PRO A 234 -9.28 -7.70 -16.17
N ASN A 235 -8.73 -7.81 -14.97
CA ASN A 235 -7.34 -7.73 -14.59
C ASN A 235 -6.62 -6.36 -14.67
N GLU A 236 -7.36 -5.24 -14.74
CA GLU A 236 -6.80 -3.90 -14.52
C GLU A 236 -6.34 -3.64 -13.08
N PHE A 237 -5.22 -2.91 -12.92
CA PHE A 237 -4.72 -2.34 -11.67
C PHE A 237 -4.26 -0.90 -11.91
N GLY A 238 -4.71 0.09 -11.12
CA GLY A 238 -4.29 1.50 -11.27
C GLY A 238 -5.32 2.53 -10.77
N ILE A 239 -4.89 3.77 -10.52
CA ILE A 239 -5.58 4.94 -9.90
C ILE A 239 -7.00 4.80 -9.36
N TYR A 240 -7.97 4.41 -10.18
CA TYR A 240 -9.37 4.28 -9.76
C TYR A 240 -9.63 3.02 -8.89
N VAL A 241 -8.66 2.11 -8.87
CA VAL A 241 -8.45 1.05 -7.89
C VAL A 241 -8.20 1.60 -6.48
N ALA A 242 -7.67 2.81 -6.36
CA ALA A 242 -7.32 3.51 -5.14
C ALA A 242 -8.24 4.72 -4.86
N GLN A 243 -8.99 5.20 -5.85
CA GLN A 243 -9.86 6.37 -5.64
C GLN A 243 -11.25 6.03 -5.11
N GLY A 244 -11.72 4.78 -5.23
CA GLY A 244 -13.14 4.41 -5.06
C GLY A 244 -14.08 5.60 -5.35
N PRO A 245 -13.96 6.21 -6.55
CA PRO A 245 -14.80 7.32 -6.85
C PRO A 245 -16.18 6.70 -7.05
N SER A 246 -17.06 6.95 -6.09
CA SER A 246 -18.49 6.98 -6.34
C SER A 246 -18.73 8.11 -7.34
N THR A 247 -18.44 7.88 -8.62
CA THR A 247 -19.14 8.62 -9.66
C THR A 247 -20.55 8.06 -9.72
N TYR A 248 -21.42 8.72 -8.95
CA TYR A 248 -22.88 8.70 -8.95
C TYR A 248 -23.58 7.60 -8.14
N GLY A 249 -24.45 8.08 -7.24
CA GLY A 249 -25.15 7.33 -6.20
C GLY A 249 -25.95 6.13 -6.71
N THR A 250 -26.07 5.06 -5.93
CA THR A 250 -27.28 4.91 -5.09
C THR A 250 -27.12 3.85 -3.99
N LEU A 251 -25.91 3.35 -3.73
CA LEU A 251 -25.65 2.44 -2.61
C LEU A 251 -24.54 3.01 -1.71
N LYS A 252 -24.95 3.71 -0.64
CA LYS A 252 -24.06 4.11 0.45
C LYS A 252 -23.55 2.86 1.16
N SER A 253 -22.30 2.48 0.88
CA SER A 253 -21.50 1.71 1.83
C SER A 253 -21.12 2.68 2.94
N GLU A 254 -21.53 2.41 4.19
CA GLU A 254 -21.16 3.23 5.35
C GLU A 254 -19.67 3.06 5.74
N VAL A 255 -18.93 2.24 5.00
CA VAL A 255 -17.57 1.79 5.30
C VAL A 255 -16.66 2.05 4.11
N ASP A 256 -16.71 3.27 3.57
CA ASP A 256 -15.76 3.71 2.56
C ASP A 256 -14.54 4.28 3.31
N TRP A 257 -13.33 3.76 3.04
CA TRP A 257 -12.02 4.29 3.47
C TRP A 257 -11.61 4.20 4.95
N CYS A 258 -11.93 3.11 5.64
CA CYS A 258 -11.40 2.89 6.99
C CYS A 258 -9.87 2.80 7.03
N GLY A 259 -9.24 3.39 8.05
CA GLY A 259 -7.81 3.18 8.33
C GLY A 259 -6.90 4.37 8.01
N LEU A 260 -7.45 5.54 7.69
CA LEU A 260 -6.69 6.74 7.33
C LEU A 260 -6.80 7.82 8.43
N PRO A 261 -5.72 8.57 8.73
CA PRO A 261 -5.71 9.58 9.81
C PRO A 261 -6.77 10.68 9.64
N ASP A 262 -7.23 10.92 8.42
CA ASP A 262 -8.29 11.85 8.10
C ASP A 262 -9.68 11.20 8.16
N GLY A 263 -9.91 10.21 9.02
CA GLY A 263 -11.24 9.64 9.26
C GLY A 263 -11.96 9.05 8.06
N GLY A 264 -11.22 8.62 7.04
CA GLY A 264 -11.76 7.86 5.92
C GLY A 264 -12.53 8.67 4.88
N VAL A 265 -12.04 9.84 4.50
CA VAL A 265 -12.54 10.50 3.30
C VAL A 265 -11.56 10.25 2.16
N GLY A 266 -11.78 9.16 1.44
CA GLY A 266 -10.80 8.58 0.51
C GLY A 266 -10.18 9.54 -0.48
N LEU A 267 -10.94 10.50 -1.01
CA LEU A 267 -10.40 11.48 -1.95
C LEU A 267 -9.40 12.40 -1.24
N GLN A 268 -9.75 12.96 -0.08
CA GLN A 268 -8.90 13.83 0.73
C GLN A 268 -7.67 13.07 1.25
N ALA A 269 -7.86 11.82 1.67
CA ALA A 269 -6.79 10.96 2.16
C ALA A 269 -5.79 10.67 1.04
N TRP A 270 -6.30 10.38 -0.15
CA TRP A 270 -5.51 10.20 -1.36
C TRP A 270 -4.77 11.48 -1.75
N TRP A 271 -5.44 12.63 -1.80
CA TRP A 271 -4.78 13.92 -2.10
C TRP A 271 -3.68 14.26 -1.09
N ARG A 272 -3.90 13.94 0.19
CA ARG A 272 -2.95 14.20 1.26
C ARG A 272 -1.87 13.13 1.42
N GLY A 273 -1.94 12.02 0.68
CA GLY A 273 -0.94 10.95 0.71
C GLY A 273 -1.06 9.97 1.89
N TRP A 274 -2.22 9.90 2.53
CA TRP A 274 -2.49 8.94 3.61
C TRP A 274 -2.75 7.52 3.12
N GLU A 275 -3.01 7.32 1.82
CA GLU A 275 -3.16 5.98 1.29
C GLU A 275 -1.80 5.24 1.28
N PRO A 276 -1.71 4.03 1.85
CA PRO A 276 -0.46 3.27 1.85
C PRO A 276 -0.02 2.94 0.42
N GLU A 277 1.28 3.10 0.17
CA GLU A 277 1.90 2.83 -1.13
C GLU A 277 1.97 1.32 -1.41
N VAL A 278 2.07 0.52 -0.36
CA VAL A 278 2.00 -0.94 -0.40
C VAL A 278 1.01 -1.45 0.64
N GLY A 279 0.24 -2.47 0.26
CA GLY A 279 -0.73 -3.10 1.17
C GLY A 279 -0.11 -3.61 2.47
N SER A 280 -0.99 -3.87 3.45
CA SER A 280 -0.56 -4.49 4.70
C SER A 280 -0.11 -5.93 4.49
N GLU A 281 0.50 -6.53 5.51
CA GLU A 281 1.00 -7.90 5.40
C GLU A 281 -0.07 -8.90 5.00
N GLU A 282 -1.29 -8.77 5.53
CA GLU A 282 -2.40 -9.67 5.20
C GLU A 282 -2.82 -9.56 3.72
N GLU A 283 -2.76 -8.36 3.17
CA GLU A 283 -3.14 -8.07 1.78
C GLU A 283 -2.07 -8.56 0.81
N VAL A 284 -0.80 -8.30 1.12
CA VAL A 284 0.33 -8.76 0.31
C VAL A 284 0.42 -10.28 0.35
N ALA A 285 0.25 -10.91 1.52
CA ALA A 285 0.22 -12.37 1.65
C ALA A 285 -0.94 -12.99 0.87
N PHE A 286 -2.12 -12.38 0.93
CA PHE A 286 -3.28 -12.79 0.12
C PHE A 286 -2.99 -12.71 -1.38
N LEU A 287 -2.48 -11.58 -1.88
CA LEU A 287 -2.17 -11.40 -3.30
C LEU A 287 -1.08 -12.37 -3.78
N ALA A 288 -0.05 -12.60 -2.96
CA ALA A 288 1.00 -13.58 -3.24
C ALA A 288 0.44 -15.01 -3.35
N ALA A 289 -0.45 -15.41 -2.44
CA ALA A 289 -1.09 -16.71 -2.47
C ALA A 289 -2.06 -16.87 -3.65
N VAL A 290 -2.80 -15.82 -4.02
CA VAL A 290 -3.63 -15.80 -5.22
C VAL A 290 -2.77 -15.99 -6.46
N ALA A 291 -1.67 -15.23 -6.58
CA ALA A 291 -0.77 -15.34 -7.72
C ALA A 291 -0.18 -16.75 -7.87
N ALA A 292 0.26 -17.36 -6.76
CA ALA A 292 0.77 -18.72 -6.75
C ALA A 292 -0.30 -19.76 -7.14
N LYS A 293 -1.56 -19.54 -6.76
CA LYS A 293 -2.66 -20.43 -7.15
C LYS A 293 -3.05 -20.27 -8.61
N GLU A 294 -3.05 -19.05 -9.14
CA GLU A 294 -3.32 -18.77 -10.55
C GLU A 294 -2.29 -19.35 -11.51
N THR A 295 -1.07 -19.60 -11.01
CA THR A 295 0.02 -20.24 -11.77
C THR A 295 0.18 -21.72 -11.45
N GLU A 296 -0.72 -22.31 -10.65
CA GLU A 296 -0.68 -23.73 -10.33
C GLU A 296 -0.88 -24.57 -11.60
N GLY A 297 -0.01 -25.59 -11.78
CA GLY A 297 -0.03 -26.44 -12.96
C GLY A 297 0.64 -25.84 -14.21
N VAL A 298 1.17 -24.62 -14.14
CA VAL A 298 2.05 -24.10 -15.19
C VAL A 298 3.37 -24.86 -15.12
N ASP A 299 3.66 -25.63 -16.16
CA ASP A 299 4.84 -26.47 -16.22
C ASP A 299 6.12 -25.62 -16.24
N ALA A 300 7.02 -25.88 -15.28
CA ALA A 300 8.32 -25.24 -15.16
C ALA A 300 9.28 -25.60 -16.31
N SER A 301 8.94 -26.57 -17.16
CA SER A 301 9.65 -26.88 -18.39
C SER A 301 9.04 -26.21 -19.63
N SER A 302 7.82 -25.66 -19.51
CA SER A 302 7.18 -24.97 -20.63
C SER A 302 7.79 -23.59 -20.87
N ASN A 303 8.03 -23.28 -22.13
CA ASN A 303 8.39 -21.93 -22.58
C ASN A 303 7.27 -20.95 -22.19
N THR A 304 7.61 -19.66 -22.12
CA THR A 304 6.69 -18.53 -21.87
C THR A 304 5.43 -18.50 -22.74
N ASN A 305 5.38 -19.33 -23.79
CA ASN A 305 4.28 -19.45 -24.74
C ASN A 305 2.92 -19.81 -24.12
N ASN A 306 2.87 -20.51 -22.99
CA ASN A 306 1.61 -20.93 -22.35
C ASN A 306 1.11 -19.97 -21.25
N LEU A 307 1.83 -18.86 -21.01
CA LEU A 307 1.43 -17.87 -20.01
C LEU A 307 0.37 -16.93 -20.58
N ASP A 308 -0.70 -16.73 -19.82
CA ASP A 308 -1.69 -15.70 -20.11
C ASP A 308 -1.20 -14.36 -19.59
N TYR A 309 -0.55 -13.58 -20.45
CA TYR A 309 -0.04 -12.24 -20.09
C TYR A 309 -1.14 -11.22 -19.82
N ALA A 310 -2.43 -11.55 -20.05
CA ALA A 310 -3.53 -10.77 -19.50
C ALA A 310 -3.67 -10.97 -17.98
N MET A 311 -3.06 -12.00 -17.38
CA MET A 311 -3.01 -12.20 -15.93
C MET A 311 -1.68 -11.72 -15.34
N ARG A 312 -1.75 -10.92 -14.27
CA ARG A 312 -0.56 -10.35 -13.62
C ARG A 312 0.34 -11.42 -13.00
N SER A 313 -0.25 -12.47 -12.42
CA SER A 313 0.47 -13.61 -11.85
C SER A 313 1.31 -14.33 -12.90
N HIS A 314 0.78 -14.51 -14.10
CA HIS A 314 1.48 -15.10 -15.25
C HIS A 314 2.56 -14.17 -15.79
N LEU A 315 2.31 -12.85 -15.86
CA LEU A 315 3.33 -11.84 -16.19
C LEU A 315 4.52 -11.90 -15.22
N LEU A 316 4.24 -11.91 -13.91
CA LEU A 316 5.26 -11.98 -12.86
C LEU A 316 6.00 -13.32 -12.89
N LEU A 317 5.31 -14.42 -13.17
CA LEU A 317 5.93 -15.72 -13.37
C LEU A 317 6.86 -15.73 -14.60
N GLY A 318 6.44 -15.12 -15.71
CA GLY A 318 7.26 -14.99 -16.91
C GLY A 318 8.55 -14.19 -16.65
N LEU A 319 8.48 -13.14 -15.83
CA LEU A 319 9.67 -12.41 -15.38
C LEU A 319 10.55 -13.22 -14.44
N LEU A 320 9.95 -14.01 -13.55
CA LEU A 320 10.70 -14.93 -12.70
C LEU A 320 11.44 -15.97 -13.56
N PHE A 321 10.83 -16.48 -14.64
CA PHE A 321 11.51 -17.33 -15.62
C PHE A 321 12.66 -16.61 -16.30
N ALA A 322 12.44 -15.38 -16.77
CA ALA A 322 13.50 -14.58 -17.38
C ALA A 322 14.67 -14.33 -16.42
N ALA A 323 14.43 -14.23 -15.10
CA ALA A 323 15.46 -14.08 -14.09
C ALA A 323 16.32 -15.35 -13.89
N PHE A 324 15.77 -16.55 -14.15
CA PHE A 324 16.53 -17.81 -14.17
C PHE A 324 17.36 -18.00 -15.43
N GLU A 325 17.01 -17.30 -16.51
CA GLU A 325 17.64 -17.50 -17.82
C GLU A 325 18.91 -16.69 -17.96
N THR A 326 19.94 -17.33 -18.53
CA THR A 326 21.27 -16.72 -18.71
C THR A 326 21.62 -16.48 -20.17
N THR A 327 21.16 -17.36 -21.07
CA THR A 327 21.49 -17.34 -22.50
C THR A 327 20.42 -16.64 -23.34
N GLU A 328 19.14 -16.87 -23.06
CA GLU A 328 18.01 -16.28 -23.79
C GLU A 328 17.27 -15.20 -22.99
N ARG A 329 17.92 -14.66 -21.95
CA ARG A 329 17.32 -13.70 -21.02
C ARG A 329 16.68 -12.51 -21.73
N GLU A 330 17.43 -11.82 -22.56
CA GLU A 330 16.96 -10.62 -23.27
C GLU A 330 15.76 -10.96 -24.16
N ARG A 331 15.81 -12.10 -24.85
CA ARG A 331 14.72 -12.59 -25.68
C ARG A 331 13.45 -12.84 -24.86
N HIS A 332 13.55 -13.46 -23.69
CA HIS A 332 12.40 -13.68 -22.80
C HIS A 332 11.86 -12.38 -22.22
N VAL A 333 12.74 -11.46 -21.84
CA VAL A 333 12.35 -10.12 -21.35
C VAL A 333 11.58 -9.36 -22.43
N GLU A 334 12.06 -9.36 -23.67
CA GLU A 334 11.38 -8.73 -24.80
C GLU A 334 10.05 -9.40 -25.13
N ASP A 335 9.97 -10.74 -25.06
CA ASP A 335 8.70 -11.47 -25.26
C ASP A 335 7.67 -11.13 -24.18
N VAL A 336 8.08 -11.13 -22.91
CA VAL A 336 7.24 -10.75 -21.77
C VAL A 336 6.75 -9.30 -21.93
N LYS A 337 7.65 -8.37 -22.25
CA LYS A 337 7.33 -6.95 -22.45
C LYS A 337 6.32 -6.78 -23.59
N ARG A 338 6.61 -7.35 -24.76
CA ARG A 338 5.73 -7.28 -25.93
C ARG A 338 4.35 -7.81 -25.61
N ARG A 339 4.25 -9.03 -25.05
CA ARG A 339 2.95 -9.66 -24.75
C ARG A 339 2.18 -8.92 -23.66
N ALA A 340 2.86 -8.33 -22.68
CA ALA A 340 2.21 -7.49 -21.68
C ALA A 340 1.65 -6.20 -22.30
N VAL A 341 2.35 -5.58 -23.26
CA VAL A 341 1.84 -4.42 -24.00
C VAL A 341 0.68 -4.81 -24.92
N GLU A 342 0.78 -5.93 -25.65
CA GLU A 342 -0.29 -6.47 -26.50
C GLU A 342 -1.55 -6.80 -25.68
N ALA A 343 -1.37 -7.36 -24.48
CA ALA A 343 -2.45 -7.60 -23.53
C ALA A 343 -2.96 -6.32 -22.83
N SER A 344 -2.46 -5.15 -23.23
CA SER A 344 -2.80 -3.85 -22.63
C SER A 344 -2.56 -3.79 -21.11
N ARG A 345 -1.60 -4.56 -20.61
CA ARG A 345 -1.20 -4.55 -19.20
C ARG A 345 -0.16 -3.50 -18.89
N LEU A 346 0.81 -3.32 -19.78
CA LEU A 346 1.84 -2.30 -19.64
C LEU A 346 1.63 -1.24 -20.70
N ASP A 347 1.80 0.02 -20.31
CA ASP A 347 2.00 1.08 -21.28
C ASP A 347 3.35 0.89 -21.99
N GLU A 348 3.36 0.97 -23.32
CA GLU A 348 4.57 0.73 -24.13
C GLU A 348 5.73 1.65 -23.72
N SER A 349 5.45 2.92 -23.40
CA SER A 349 6.48 3.88 -22.99
C SER A 349 7.07 3.59 -21.61
N LYS A 350 6.37 2.81 -20.78
CA LYS A 350 6.74 2.51 -19.38
C LYS A 350 7.13 1.05 -19.17
N ALA A 351 6.83 0.17 -20.13
CA ALA A 351 6.99 -1.27 -20.00
C ALA A 351 8.44 -1.68 -19.71
N GLU A 352 9.40 -1.06 -20.40
CA GLU A 352 10.83 -1.31 -20.20
C GLU A 352 11.26 -1.01 -18.77
N GLN A 353 10.87 0.15 -18.25
CA GLN A 353 11.25 0.58 -16.91
C GLN A 353 10.63 -0.31 -15.83
N TRP A 354 9.36 -0.69 -16.01
CA TRP A 354 8.67 -1.59 -15.10
C TRP A 354 9.32 -2.98 -15.07
N VAL A 355 9.57 -3.57 -16.24
CA VAL A 355 10.18 -4.91 -16.36
C VAL A 355 11.57 -4.92 -15.74
N ARG A 356 12.40 -3.90 -16.02
CA ARG A 356 13.72 -3.76 -15.40
C ARG A 356 13.64 -3.68 -13.88
N HIS A 357 12.64 -2.98 -13.34
CA HIS A 357 12.44 -2.89 -11.90
C HIS A 357 12.04 -4.22 -11.29
N ALA A 358 11.06 -4.89 -11.87
CA ALA A 358 10.58 -6.20 -11.41
C ALA A 358 11.72 -7.24 -11.42
N LEU A 359 12.55 -7.27 -12.47
CA LEU A 359 13.72 -8.16 -12.53
C LEU A 359 14.74 -7.87 -11.43
N LYS A 360 15.08 -6.59 -11.19
CA LYS A 360 16.01 -6.20 -10.12
C LYS A 360 15.56 -6.69 -8.74
N VAL A 361 14.24 -6.82 -8.56
CA VAL A 361 13.63 -7.30 -7.32
C VAL A 361 13.62 -8.84 -7.24
N MET A 362 13.41 -9.53 -8.37
CA MET A 362 13.35 -11.00 -8.43
C MET A 362 14.72 -11.68 -8.48
N GLU A 363 15.72 -11.04 -9.10
CA GLU A 363 17.06 -11.59 -9.30
C GLU A 363 17.72 -12.10 -8.01
N PRO A 364 17.73 -11.36 -6.88
CA PRO A 364 18.38 -11.83 -5.66
C PRO A 364 17.86 -13.19 -5.16
N TYR A 365 16.57 -13.46 -5.32
CA TYR A 365 15.95 -14.72 -4.92
C TYR A 365 16.36 -15.89 -5.80
N VAL A 366 16.56 -15.62 -7.09
CA VAL A 366 17.13 -16.60 -8.03
C VAL A 366 18.59 -16.88 -7.69
N HIS A 367 19.36 -15.85 -7.34
CA HIS A 367 20.79 -15.97 -7.02
C HIS A 367 21.01 -16.67 -5.67
N GLU A 368 20.18 -16.42 -4.65
CA GLU A 368 20.19 -17.13 -3.36
C GLU A 368 20.06 -18.65 -3.56
N ARG A 369 19.30 -19.06 -4.58
CA ARG A 369 19.11 -20.47 -4.95
C ARG A 369 20.35 -21.09 -5.63
N GLY A 370 21.27 -20.27 -6.14
CA GLY A 370 22.57 -20.70 -6.65
C GLY A 370 22.52 -21.81 -7.72
N GLN A 371 23.30 -22.88 -7.51
CA GLN A 371 23.54 -23.99 -8.45
C GLN A 371 22.33 -24.91 -8.71
N HIS A 372 21.23 -24.73 -7.96
CA HIS A 372 20.05 -25.59 -8.12
C HIS A 372 19.21 -25.25 -9.36
N GLY A 373 19.54 -24.16 -10.07
CA GLY A 373 18.86 -23.75 -11.29
C GLY A 373 17.37 -23.47 -11.08
N ARG A 374 16.61 -23.45 -12.18
CA ARG A 374 15.16 -23.30 -12.15
C ARG A 374 14.53 -24.52 -11.46
N PRO A 375 13.53 -24.33 -10.56
CA PRO A 375 12.78 -25.44 -9.99
C PRO A 375 12.17 -26.31 -11.10
N VAL A 376 12.34 -27.63 -10.98
CA VAL A 376 11.74 -28.62 -11.90
C VAL A 376 10.30 -28.92 -11.50
N ALA A 377 10.01 -28.93 -10.19
CA ALA A 377 8.66 -29.11 -9.66
C ALA A 377 7.86 -27.79 -9.69
N ALA A 378 6.61 -27.87 -10.14
CA ALA A 378 5.72 -26.71 -10.19
C ALA A 378 5.42 -26.16 -8.78
N GLU A 379 5.36 -27.04 -7.77
CA GLU A 379 5.13 -26.68 -6.37
C GLU A 379 6.27 -25.80 -5.82
N ASP A 380 7.51 -26.15 -6.12
CA ASP A 380 8.69 -25.38 -5.70
C ASP A 380 8.77 -24.02 -6.39
N LEU A 381 8.30 -23.94 -7.64
CA LEU A 381 8.22 -22.71 -8.40
C LEU A 381 7.15 -21.77 -7.85
N ASN A 382 5.95 -22.30 -7.56
CA ASN A 382 4.86 -21.54 -6.97
C ASN A 382 5.21 -21.06 -5.56
N GLY A 383 5.87 -21.89 -4.76
CA GLY A 383 6.39 -21.52 -3.45
C GLY A 383 7.42 -20.38 -3.54
N LEU A 384 8.33 -20.44 -4.53
CA LEU A 384 9.28 -19.36 -4.78
C LEU A 384 8.58 -18.06 -5.21
N LEU A 385 7.65 -18.14 -6.17
CA LEU A 385 6.88 -16.99 -6.63
C LEU A 385 6.12 -16.35 -5.46
N GLN A 386 5.46 -17.15 -4.62
CA GLN A 386 4.76 -16.69 -3.43
C GLN A 386 5.71 -15.98 -2.46
N ARG A 387 6.89 -16.56 -2.16
CA ARG A 387 7.89 -15.96 -1.27
C ARG A 387 8.36 -14.60 -1.79
N VAL A 388 8.80 -14.57 -3.05
CA VAL A 388 9.25 -13.33 -3.72
C VAL A 388 8.17 -12.26 -3.60
N LEU A 389 6.94 -12.59 -3.97
CA LEU A 389 5.82 -11.67 -3.98
C LEU A 389 5.41 -11.19 -2.58
N ALA A 390 5.47 -12.06 -1.58
CA ALA A 390 5.17 -11.71 -0.20
C ALA A 390 6.18 -10.73 0.40
N GLU A 391 7.47 -10.89 0.08
CA GLU A 391 8.54 -10.03 0.55
C GLU A 391 8.67 -8.74 -0.27
N THR A 392 8.20 -8.76 -1.52
CA THR A 392 8.38 -7.67 -2.47
C THR A 392 7.06 -7.09 -2.94
N GLY A 393 6.06 -7.01 -2.05
CA GLY A 393 4.69 -6.59 -2.38
C GLY A 393 4.53 -5.27 -3.13
N HIS A 394 5.56 -4.41 -3.20
CA HIS A 394 5.59 -3.25 -4.08
C HIS A 394 5.54 -3.61 -5.58
N ILE A 395 5.93 -4.82 -5.99
CA ILE A 395 5.72 -5.29 -7.37
C ILE A 395 4.26 -5.59 -7.67
N PHE A 396 3.42 -5.74 -6.63
CA PHE A 396 1.96 -5.67 -6.71
C PHE A 396 1.39 -4.26 -6.60
N ALA A 397 2.18 -3.27 -6.17
CA ALA A 397 1.69 -1.95 -5.84
C ALA A 397 0.90 -1.30 -6.99
N ARG A 398 0.07 -0.36 -6.58
CA ARG A 398 -1.01 0.26 -7.35
C ARG A 398 -0.45 1.55 -7.94
N TRP A 399 -0.13 1.54 -9.23
CA TRP A 399 0.65 2.60 -9.87
C TRP A 399 -0.18 3.79 -10.34
N LYS A 400 -0.90 4.39 -9.39
CA LYS A 400 -1.07 5.83 -9.34
C LYS A 400 -1.35 6.17 -7.89
N LEU A 401 -0.27 6.42 -7.17
CA LEU A 401 -0.33 6.92 -5.82
C LEU A 401 -0.85 8.36 -5.85
N SER A 402 -1.04 8.93 -4.66
CA SER A 402 -1.33 10.36 -4.49
C SER A 402 -0.59 11.19 -5.54
N PRO A 403 -1.20 12.24 -6.13
CA PRO A 403 -0.50 13.14 -7.05
C PRO A 403 0.82 13.69 -6.50
N THR A 404 0.99 13.62 -5.17
CA THR A 404 2.17 14.06 -4.42
C THR A 404 3.26 12.99 -4.24
N SER A 405 2.99 11.71 -4.55
CA SER A 405 4.04 10.68 -4.47
C SER A 405 5.01 10.83 -5.65
N LYS A 406 6.28 11.10 -5.32
CA LYS A 406 7.38 11.23 -6.28
C LYS A 406 8.07 9.91 -6.57
N GLU A 407 7.81 8.89 -5.74
CA GLU A 407 8.41 7.58 -5.89
C GLU A 407 7.58 6.71 -6.85
N TYR A 408 8.06 6.70 -8.10
CA TYR A 408 7.67 5.80 -9.19
C TYR A 408 6.25 5.92 -9.75
N ASN A 409 6.14 6.65 -10.86
CA ASN A 409 4.94 6.72 -11.68
C ASN A 409 5.04 5.75 -12.88
N PHE A 410 4.57 4.50 -12.75
CA PHE A 410 4.42 3.56 -13.88
C PHE A 410 2.97 3.13 -14.10
N GLU A 411 2.22 3.92 -14.86
CA GLU A 411 0.82 3.59 -15.20
C GLU A 411 0.73 2.25 -15.95
N LEU A 412 -0.18 1.40 -15.49
CA LEU A 412 -0.72 0.30 -16.28
C LEU A 412 -1.89 0.88 -17.09
N LYS A 413 -1.98 0.55 -18.38
CA LYS A 413 -3.06 1.07 -19.23
C LYS A 413 -4.43 0.71 -18.66
N THR A 414 -5.32 1.69 -18.59
CA THR A 414 -6.77 1.48 -18.51
C THR A 414 -7.35 1.49 -19.92
N MET A 415 -8.29 0.62 -20.28
CA MET A 415 -8.77 0.53 -21.68
C MET A 415 -9.53 1.76 -22.21
N ASP A 416 -9.69 2.84 -21.44
CA ASP A 416 -10.38 4.04 -21.91
C ASP A 416 -9.57 4.84 -22.97
N GLU A 417 -8.25 4.63 -23.06
CA GLU A 417 -7.43 5.31 -24.07
C GLU A 417 -7.39 4.57 -25.42
N ALA A 418 -7.72 3.29 -25.47
CA ALA A 418 -7.70 2.49 -26.71
C ALA A 418 -8.95 2.68 -27.57
N ASN A 419 -10.10 3.01 -26.97
CA ASN A 419 -11.38 3.13 -27.69
C ASN A 419 -11.67 4.55 -28.22
N THR A 420 -10.92 5.56 -27.78
CA THR A 420 -11.14 6.95 -28.25
C THR A 420 -10.60 7.19 -29.67
N ILE A 421 -9.72 6.32 -30.18
CA ILE A 421 -9.15 6.43 -31.53
C ILE A 421 -10.01 5.72 -32.61
N SER A 422 -10.98 4.89 -32.21
CA SER A 422 -11.84 4.16 -33.17
C SER A 422 -13.20 4.80 -33.45
N MET A 423 -13.65 5.80 -32.67
CA MET A 423 -14.98 6.42 -32.86
C MET A 423 -14.98 7.79 -33.56
N THR A 424 -13.83 8.28 -34.04
CA THR A 424 -13.74 9.56 -34.79
C THR A 424 -13.52 9.41 -36.30
N LYS A 425 -13.67 8.20 -36.86
CA LYS A 425 -13.51 7.97 -38.32
C LYS A 425 -14.77 7.59 -39.10
N GLU A 426 -15.96 7.60 -38.50
CA GLU A 426 -17.20 7.28 -39.23
C GLU A 426 -18.30 8.36 -39.21
N TYR A 427 -17.99 9.59 -38.78
CA TYR A 427 -18.88 10.73 -39.04
C TYR A 427 -18.07 11.97 -39.44
N ILE A 428 -17.70 12.05 -40.72
CA ILE A 428 -17.61 13.29 -41.51
C ILE A 428 -18.27 13.01 -42.85
#